data_AF-A0A090QTZ8-F1
#
_entry.id   AF-A0A090QTZ8-F1
#
_cell.length_a   1.000
_cell.length_b   1.000
_cell.length_c   1.000
_cell.angle_alpha   90.00
_cell.angle_beta   90.00
_cell.angle_gamma   90.00
#
_symmetry.space_group_name_H-M   'P 1'
#
loop_
_entity.id
_entity.type
_entity.pdbx_description
1 polymer ?
#
loop_
_entity_poly.entity_id
_entity_poly.type
_entity_poly.pdbx_seq_one_letter_code
_entity_poly.pdbx_strand_id
1 'polypeptide(L)' 'MYSLMVLLPSLAVATRRLHDTGRTGWWLLIGLIPLIGFFVLIYFFVQPTEPEANAYGDAPPASPVLSA' A
#
# COMPACT_ATOMS: atom_id res chain seq x y z
N MET A 1 -0.04 15.75 22.03
CA MET A 1 -1.39 15.39 21.54
C MET A 1 -1.49 15.38 20.01
N TYR A 2 -0.75 16.23 19.27
CA TYR A 2 -0.73 16.26 17.80
C TYR A 2 -0.25 14.96 17.12
N SER A 3 0.74 14.27 17.72
CA SER A 3 1.38 13.09 17.14
C SER A 3 0.42 11.93 16.84
N LEU A 4 -0.53 11.63 17.74
CA LEU A 4 -1.50 10.55 17.54
C LEU A 4 -2.53 10.88 16.44
N MET A 5 -2.86 12.17 16.33
CA MET A 5 -3.83 12.68 15.36
C MET A 5 -3.33 12.53 13.92
N VAL A 6 -2.00 12.58 13.72
CA VAL A 6 -1.35 12.34 12.41
C VAL A 6 -0.96 10.86 12.25
N LEU A 7 -0.59 10.18 13.34
CA LEU A 7 -0.15 8.77 13.28
C LEU A 7 -1.24 7.84 12.74
N LEU A 8 -2.48 7.98 13.23
CA LEU A 8 -3.60 7.14 12.79
C LEU A 8 -3.89 7.27 11.28
N PRO A 9 -4.08 8.47 10.70
CA PRO A 9 -4.28 8.60 9.26
C PRO A 9 -3.04 8.19 8.45
N SER A 10 -1.82 8.44 8.93
CA SER A 10 -0.61 7.95 8.24
C SER A 10 -0.57 6.42 8.17
N LEU A 11 -0.91 5.74 9.26
CA LEU A 11 -0.98 4.28 9.29
C LEU A 11 -2.08 3.77 8.34
N ALA A 12 -3.25 4.41 8.35
CA ALA A 12 -4.37 4.05 7.47
C ALA A 12 -3.99 4.16 5.98
N VAL A 13 -3.36 5.27 5.56
CA VAL A 13 -2.93 5.45 4.17
C VAL A 13 -1.87 4.41 3.78
N ALA A 14 -0.91 4.13 4.65
CA ALA A 14 0.12 3.14 4.40
C ALA A 14 -0.47 1.72 4.26
N THR A 15 -1.45 1.35 5.11
CA THR A 15 -2.16 0.06 4.98
C THR A 15 -2.95 -0.03 3.68
N ARG A 16 -3.62 1.06 3.25
CA ARG A 16 -4.32 1.09 1.96
C ARG A 16 -3.37 0.88 0.80
N ARG A 17 -2.20 1.53 0.80
CA ARG A 17 -1.19 1.33 -0.25
C ARG A 17 -0.66 -0.10 -0.33
N LEU A 18 -0.52 -0.78 0.81
CA LEU A 18 -0.18 -2.20 0.83
C LEU A 18 -1.29 -3.07 0.23
N HIS A 19 -2.55 -2.79 0.58
CA HIS A 19 -3.71 -3.51 0.05
C HIS A 19 -3.86 -3.33 -1.46
N ASP A 20 -3.57 -2.13 -1.99
CA ASP A 20 -3.56 -1.86 -3.43
C ASP A 20 -2.57 -2.80 -4.19
N THR A 21 -1.59 -3.38 -3.50
CA THR A 21 -0.59 -4.31 -4.06
C THR A 21 -0.76 -5.77 -3.61
N GLY A 22 -1.92 -6.12 -3.06
CA GLY A 22 -2.24 -7.47 -2.61
C GLY A 22 -1.62 -7.89 -1.27
N ARG A 23 -1.01 -6.96 -0.52
CA ARG A 23 -0.29 -7.25 0.73
C ARG A 23 -1.12 -6.84 1.94
N THR A 24 -1.01 -7.60 3.04
CA THR A 24 -1.66 -7.28 4.31
C THR A 24 -1.05 -6.04 4.99
N GLY A 25 -1.83 -5.30 5.77
CA GLY A 25 -1.31 -4.17 6.56
C GLY A 25 -0.21 -4.54 7.57
N TRP A 26 -0.11 -5.81 7.96
CA TRP A 26 0.92 -6.33 8.86
C TRP A 26 2.34 -6.14 8.35
N TRP A 27 2.52 -6.02 7.03
CA TRP A 27 3.83 -5.72 6.45
C TRP A 27 4.42 -4.40 6.94
N LEU A 28 3.63 -3.44 7.43
CA LEU A 28 4.15 -2.20 8.03
C LEU A 28 5.04 -2.45 9.26
N LEU A 29 4.83 -3.56 9.98
CA LEU A 29 5.65 -3.91 11.15
C LEU A 29 7.12 -4.16 10.79
N ILE A 30 7.42 -4.55 9.55
CA ILE A 30 8.82 -4.71 9.13
C ILE A 30 9.58 -3.39 9.20
N GLY A 31 8.89 -2.25 9.12
CA GLY A 31 9.47 -0.91 9.30
C GLY A 31 10.05 -0.67 10.71
N LEU A 32 9.76 -1.53 11.68
CA LEU A 32 10.43 -1.54 12.98
C LEU A 32 11.87 -2.05 12.90
N ILE A 33 12.23 -2.76 11.83
CA ILE A 33 13.60 -3.20 11.54
C ILE A 33 14.30 -2.09 10.74
N PRO A 34 15.27 -1.38 11.33
CA PRO A 34 15.96 -0.31 10.63
C PRO A 34 16.72 -0.85 9.41
N LEU A 35 16.85 -0.01 8.38
CA LEU A 35 17.51 -0.30 7.11
C LEU A 35 16.74 -1.28 6.21
N ILE A 36 16.64 -2.56 6.58
CA ILE A 36 16.03 -3.59 5.72
C ILE A 36 14.53 -3.34 5.56
N GLY A 37 13.81 -3.12 6.67
CA GLY A 37 12.39 -2.86 6.64
C GLY A 37 12.02 -1.62 5.82
N PHE A 38 12.86 -0.58 5.93
CA PHE A 38 12.70 0.65 5.17
C PHE A 38 12.79 0.41 3.65
N PHE A 39 13.84 -0.29 3.18
CA PHE A 39 13.98 -0.58 1.75
C PHE A 39 12.87 -1.49 1.22
N VAL A 40 12.43 -2.49 1.99
CA VAL A 40 11.33 -3.37 1.59
C VAL A 40 10.02 -2.61 1.48
N LEU A 41 9.69 -1.74 2.44
CA LEU A 41 8.48 -0.93 2.39
C LEU A 41 8.50 0.09 1.24
N ILE A 42 9.64 0.73 0.98
CA ILE A 42 9.79 1.58 -0.20
C ILE A 42 9.52 0.78 -1.47
N TYR A 43 10.13 -0.41 -1.59
CA TYR A 43 9.93 -1.27 -2.75
C TYR A 43 8.45 -1.61 -2.96
N PHE A 44 7.69 -1.88 -1.89
CA PHE A 44 6.25 -2.12 -1.97
C PHE A 44 5.45 -0.87 -2.35
N PHE A 45 5.81 0.30 -1.82
CA PHE A 45 5.08 1.55 -2.09
C PHE A 45 5.26 2.10 -3.50
N VAL A 46 6.35 1.72 -4.20
CA VAL A 46 6.57 2.12 -5.59
C VAL A 46 6.02 1.12 -6.61
N GLN A 47 5.49 -0.03 -6.16
CA GLN A 47 4.87 -0.98 -7.08
C GLN A 47 3.57 -0.39 -7.68
N PRO A 48 3.25 -0.75 -8.93
CA PRO A 48 1.92 -0.51 -9.45
C PRO A 48 0.88 -1.28 -8.63
N THR A 49 -0.34 -0.75 -8.60
CA THR A 49 -1.53 -1.46 -8.09
C THR A 49 -1.70 -2.78 -8.85
N GLU A 50 -2.20 -3.81 -8.18
CA GLU A 50 -2.41 -5.11 -8.78
C GLU A 50 -3.45 -5.02 -9.92
N PRO A 51 -3.13 -5.55 -11.12
CA PRO A 51 -4.02 -5.44 -12.28
C PRO A 51 -5.20 -6.43 -12.23
N GLU A 52 -5.10 -7.44 -11.37
CA GLU A 52 -6.10 -8.46 -11.12
C GLU A 52 -6.88 -8.13 -9.85
N ALA A 53 -8.09 -8.67 -9.72
CA ALA A 53 -8.84 -8.56 -8.47
C ALA A 53 -8.07 -9.29 -7.36
N ASN A 54 -7.99 -8.69 -6.19
CA ASN A 54 -7.30 -9.26 -5.05
C ASN A 54 -8.23 -9.33 -3.83
N ALA A 55 -7.72 -9.84 -2.71
CA ALA A 55 -8.51 -10.01 -1.48
C ALA A 55 -9.05 -8.70 -0.89
N TYR A 56 -8.62 -7.55 -1.41
CA TYR A 56 -8.97 -6.21 -0.91
C TYR A 56 -9.86 -5.41 -1.87
N GLY A 57 -10.15 -5.93 -3.07
CA GLY A 57 -11.06 -5.28 -4.01
C GLY A 57 -10.90 -5.75 -5.46
N ASP A 58 -11.84 -5.30 -6.29
CA ASP A 58 -11.80 -5.57 -7.73
C ASP A 58 -10.66 -4.80 -8.40
N ALA A 59 -10.16 -5.37 -9.50
CA ALA A 59 -9.21 -4.69 -10.37
C ALA A 59 -9.79 -3.34 -10.86
N PRO A 60 -8.96 -2.31 -11.06
CA PRO A 60 -9.38 -1.11 -11.75
C PRO A 60 -10.01 -1.50 -13.11
N PRO A 61 -11.19 -0.95 -13.47
CA PRO A 61 -11.78 -1.24 -14.77
C PRO A 61 -10.77 -0.87 -15.86
N ALA A 62 -10.58 -1.77 -16.84
CA ALA A 62 -9.74 -1.50 -17.99
C ALA A 62 -10.18 -0.16 -18.61
N SER A 63 -9.35 0.87 -18.48
CA SER A 63 -9.73 2.20 -18.92
C SER A 63 -9.97 2.15 -20.43
N PRO A 64 -11.13 2.59 -20.95
CA PRO A 64 -11.42 2.62 -22.39
C PRO A 64 -10.52 3.61 -23.16
N VAL A 65 -9.65 4.35 -22.48
CA VAL A 65 -8.83 5.43 -23.03
C VAL A 65 -7.65 4.91 -23.89
N LEU A 66 -7.36 3.61 -23.88
CA LEU A 66 -6.24 3.01 -24.64
C LEU A 66 -6.69 2.21 -25.88
N SER A 67 -7.97 2.27 -26.26
CA SER A 67 -8.54 1.49 -27.38
C SER A 67 -8.99 2.33 -28.59
N ALA A 68 -8.46 3.55 -28.78
CA ALA A 68 -8.82 4.45 -29.88
C ALA A 68 -7.60 4.88 -30.70
#